data_AF-A0A2T6ZN98-F1
#
_entry.id   AF-A0A2T6ZN98-F1
#
_cell.length_a   1.000
_cell.length_b   1.000
_cell.length_c   1.000
_cell.angle_alpha   90.00
_cell.angle_beta   90.00
_cell.angle_gamma   90.00
#
_symmetry.space_group_name_H-M   'P 1'
#
loop_
_entity.id
_entity.type
_entity.pdbx_description
1 polymer ?
#
loop_
_entity_poly.entity_id
_entity_poly.type
_entity_poly.pdbx_seq_one_letter_code
_entity_poly.pdbx_strand_id
1 'polypeptide(L)'
;MIGVQIHREQQIYTKARVEACDRDDLDGSREIRYPMRVCLDGEEIGVMGVDGTSDEDFDDSAQLAKFYSLTSTVLDNIASTAGRVAYPVDISGEEAAVVDHFLTPAFILGRSGTGKTTCLVYKLVGRYLFSRENVGPLRQVLLTRSKRLVLKLRDNVEGLLEAKLGERKGPSEGNDAKNDLDDNTRKQFLSLTDADFPLVCTFDCLLRLIENSIRDQEIRRRYIKIDNAKDTRVTDFVKFNIEYWEHLSPRLKRGIPVDSAFLEIMGVIKGSVSRATDFEPLSRDEYLGLRWRLAPSFASEQERHTIYDIYEWYERAKKKRGDIDQVDRIIKVTKALEGFRSSEVLGESAFERKVRSVLDEIYVDEVQDQRTSDIGMLLDLVGSPRGIHFGIAPPASCPLPPALRSHQK
;
A
#
# COMPACT_ATOMS: atom_id res chain seq x y z
N MET A 1 -16.02 -45.75 -14.95
CA MET A 1 -15.10 -45.58 -13.80
C MET A 1 -15.06 -44.13 -13.28
N ILE A 2 -15.30 -43.09 -14.10
CA ILE A 2 -15.31 -41.68 -13.67
C ILE A 2 -16.55 -41.31 -12.81
N GLY A 3 -17.74 -41.84 -13.15
CA GLY A 3 -18.98 -41.51 -12.43
C GLY A 3 -19.03 -41.99 -10.96
N VAL A 4 -18.30 -43.06 -10.61
CA VAL A 4 -18.22 -43.55 -9.22
C VAL A 4 -17.30 -42.66 -8.37
N GLN A 5 -16.31 -42.02 -8.99
CA GLN A 5 -15.40 -41.08 -8.34
C GLN A 5 -16.11 -39.75 -8.03
N ILE A 6 -16.88 -39.23 -8.99
CA ILE A 6 -17.72 -38.03 -8.84
C ILE A 6 -18.77 -38.24 -7.75
N HIS A 7 -19.42 -39.40 -7.73
CA HIS A 7 -20.45 -39.68 -6.73
C HIS A 7 -19.88 -39.80 -5.31
N ARG A 8 -18.61 -40.23 -5.16
CA ARG A 8 -17.88 -40.27 -3.89
C ARG A 8 -17.47 -38.88 -3.39
N GLU A 9 -17.03 -38.00 -4.29
CA GLU A 9 -16.68 -36.61 -3.93
C GLU A 9 -17.93 -35.75 -3.65
N GLN A 10 -19.06 -36.07 -4.28
CA GLN A 10 -20.34 -35.38 -4.04
C GLN A 10 -21.02 -35.75 -2.72
N GLN A 11 -20.61 -36.84 -2.04
CA GLN A 11 -21.14 -37.18 -0.71
C GLN A 11 -20.76 -36.16 0.38
N ILE A 12 -19.83 -35.24 0.09
CA ILE A 12 -19.42 -34.15 0.97
C ILE A 12 -20.44 -32.99 0.93
N TYR A 13 -21.32 -32.93 -0.08
CA TYR A 13 -22.32 -31.88 -0.23
C TYR A 13 -23.70 -32.34 0.22
N THR A 14 -24.38 -31.52 1.02
CA THR A 14 -25.77 -31.77 1.45
C THR A 14 -26.71 -31.89 0.25
N LYS A 15 -27.75 -32.72 0.37
CA LYS A 15 -28.76 -32.95 -0.68
C LYS A 15 -29.35 -31.66 -1.26
N ALA A 16 -29.57 -30.66 -0.40
CA ALA A 16 -30.04 -29.32 -0.79
C ALA A 16 -29.07 -28.55 -1.73
N ARG A 17 -27.76 -28.83 -1.63
CA ARG A 17 -26.71 -28.19 -2.44
C ARG A 17 -26.61 -28.83 -3.83
N VAL A 18 -26.87 -30.13 -3.92
CA VAL A 18 -26.97 -30.86 -5.19
C VAL A 18 -28.24 -30.42 -5.94
N GLU A 19 -29.38 -30.34 -5.25
CA GLU A 19 -30.65 -29.88 -5.84
C GLU A 19 -30.61 -28.42 -6.31
N ALA A 20 -29.75 -27.57 -5.72
CA ALA A 20 -29.55 -26.20 -6.17
C ALA A 20 -28.73 -26.08 -7.47
N CYS A 21 -27.86 -27.05 -7.76
CA CYS A 21 -27.08 -27.09 -9.01
C CYS A 21 -27.90 -27.60 -10.21
N ASP A 22 -28.97 -28.35 -9.97
CA ASP A 22 -29.89 -28.83 -11.01
C ASP A 22 -30.93 -27.79 -11.44
N ARG A 23 -30.96 -26.61 -10.79
CA ARG A 23 -31.76 -25.47 -11.22
C ARG A 23 -30.98 -24.67 -12.26
N ASP A 24 -31.40 -24.74 -13.51
CA ASP A 24 -30.90 -23.94 -14.64
C ASP A 24 -31.29 -22.45 -14.47
N ASP A 25 -30.75 -21.80 -13.43
CA ASP A 25 -31.01 -20.39 -13.08
C ASP A 25 -30.04 -19.42 -13.81
N LEU A 26 -29.42 -19.86 -14.90
CA LEU A 26 -28.53 -19.02 -15.72
C LEU A 26 -29.37 -18.24 -16.77
N ASP A 27 -29.86 -17.08 -16.35
CA ASP A 27 -30.42 -16.07 -17.25
C ASP A 27 -29.30 -15.41 -18.08
N GLY A 28 -29.48 -15.33 -19.40
CA GLY A 28 -28.48 -14.94 -20.40
C GLY A 28 -28.14 -13.44 -20.46
N SER A 29 -28.35 -12.68 -19.39
CA SER A 29 -28.02 -11.26 -19.33
C SER A 29 -26.62 -11.01 -18.74
N ARG A 30 -25.84 -10.14 -19.39
CA ARG A 30 -24.42 -9.86 -19.11
C ARG A 30 -24.16 -9.03 -17.83
N GLU A 31 -25.09 -8.99 -16.89
CA GLU A 31 -24.89 -8.36 -15.59
C GLU A 31 -24.38 -9.41 -14.59
N ILE A 32 -23.26 -9.12 -13.95
CA ILE A 32 -22.66 -9.98 -12.94
C ILE A 32 -23.69 -10.23 -11.82
N ARG A 33 -24.20 -11.46 -11.71
CA ARG A 33 -24.95 -11.90 -10.53
C ARG A 33 -24.00 -12.49 -9.50
N TYR A 34 -24.14 -12.03 -8.26
CA TYR A 34 -23.60 -12.71 -7.09
C TYR A 34 -24.51 -13.90 -6.75
N PRO A 35 -23.97 -15.05 -6.31
CA PRO A 35 -24.81 -16.14 -5.83
C PRO A 35 -25.69 -15.65 -4.67
N MET A 36 -27.00 -15.92 -4.76
CA MET A 36 -27.94 -15.72 -3.66
C MET A 36 -27.41 -16.47 -2.44
N ARG A 37 -27.11 -15.76 -1.34
CA ARG A 37 -26.93 -16.41 -0.04
C ARG A 37 -28.24 -17.11 0.29
N VAL A 38 -28.23 -18.44 0.25
CA VAL A 38 -29.30 -19.23 0.85
C VAL A 38 -29.07 -19.14 2.37
N CYS A 39 -29.82 -18.27 3.03
CA CYS A 39 -30.01 -18.37 4.48
C CYS A 39 -30.73 -19.70 4.73
N LEU A 40 -30.04 -20.64 5.37
CA LEU A 40 -30.70 -21.77 6.00
C LEU A 40 -31.34 -21.22 7.28
N ASP A 41 -32.52 -20.63 7.15
CA ASP A 41 -33.34 -20.29 8.29
C ASP A 41 -33.76 -21.58 8.99
N GLY A 42 -33.50 -21.62 10.30
CA GLY A 42 -33.44 -22.84 11.08
C GLY A 42 -34.79 -23.48 11.38
N GLU A 43 -34.75 -24.77 11.66
CA GLU A 43 -35.45 -25.37 12.79
C GLU A 43 -34.83 -26.72 13.19
N GLU A 44 -34.65 -26.85 14.50
CA GLU A 44 -34.50 -28.04 15.36
C GLU A 44 -33.23 -28.92 15.34
N ILE A 45 -32.51 -28.74 16.45
CA ILE A 45 -31.60 -29.63 17.18
C ILE A 45 -31.92 -31.12 17.00
N GLY A 46 -30.97 -31.85 16.43
CA GLY A 46 -30.79 -33.28 16.62
C GLY A 46 -29.44 -33.52 17.31
N VAL A 47 -29.47 -33.73 18.62
CA VAL A 47 -28.31 -34.18 19.40
C VAL A 47 -27.78 -35.49 18.82
N MET A 48 -26.50 -35.52 18.42
CA MET A 48 -25.69 -36.74 18.44
C MET A 48 -24.41 -36.43 19.21
N GLY A 49 -24.26 -37.09 20.35
CA GLY A 49 -23.15 -36.92 21.27
C GLY A 49 -21.81 -37.37 20.67
N VAL A 50 -20.82 -36.52 20.89
CA VAL A 50 -19.41 -36.77 21.26
C VAL A 50 -18.74 -38.00 20.62
N ASP A 51 -17.74 -37.75 19.78
CA ASP A 51 -16.43 -38.26 20.16
C ASP A 51 -15.39 -37.13 20.15
N GLY A 52 -14.70 -37.01 21.27
CA GLY A 52 -13.77 -35.93 21.55
C GLY A 52 -12.43 -36.22 20.90
N THR A 53 -12.13 -35.54 19.80
CA THR A 53 -10.76 -35.28 19.37
C THR A 53 -10.69 -33.82 18.93
N SER A 54 -9.77 -33.10 19.58
CA SER A 54 -9.42 -31.70 19.37
C SER A 54 -9.08 -31.40 17.90
N ASP A 55 -10.05 -30.85 17.17
CA ASP A 55 -9.79 -30.18 15.89
C ASP A 55 -9.30 -28.75 16.17
N GLU A 56 -8.04 -28.63 16.60
CA GLU A 56 -7.33 -27.34 16.67
C GLU A 56 -6.56 -27.02 15.37
N ASP A 57 -6.59 -27.89 14.34
CA ASP A 57 -5.70 -27.78 13.16
C ASP A 57 -6.40 -27.47 11.82
N PHE A 58 -7.74 -27.41 11.76
CA PHE A 58 -8.47 -27.26 10.47
C PHE A 58 -8.82 -25.81 10.09
N ASP A 59 -8.67 -24.84 11.00
CA ASP A 59 -9.14 -23.45 10.78
C ASP A 59 -8.08 -22.56 10.09
N ASP A 60 -6.78 -22.80 10.31
CA ASP A 60 -5.71 -21.97 9.74
C ASP A 60 -5.50 -22.19 8.22
N SER A 61 -5.77 -23.39 7.70
CA SER A 61 -5.59 -23.68 6.27
C SER A 61 -6.72 -23.13 5.39
N ALA A 62 -7.92 -22.95 5.94
CA ALA A 62 -9.06 -22.39 5.22
C ALA A 62 -8.94 -20.85 5.06
N GLN A 63 -8.29 -20.18 6.02
CA GLN A 63 -8.05 -18.72 6.00
C GLN A 63 -7.08 -18.27 4.90
N LEU A 64 -6.26 -19.19 4.35
CA LEU A 64 -5.31 -18.92 3.27
C LEU A 64 -5.83 -19.29 1.87
N ALA A 65 -6.96 -19.99 1.79
CA ALA A 65 -7.54 -20.41 0.52
C ALA A 65 -8.23 -19.23 -0.17
N LYS A 66 -7.91 -19.01 -1.45
CA LYS A 66 -8.61 -18.03 -2.29
C LYS A 66 -9.77 -18.72 -2.99
N PHE A 67 -10.98 -18.28 -2.68
CA PHE A 67 -12.19 -18.73 -3.35
C PHE A 67 -12.45 -17.83 -4.56
N TYR A 68 -13.08 -18.38 -5.59
CA TYR A 68 -13.42 -17.66 -6.82
C TYR A 68 -14.83 -18.06 -7.23
N SER A 69 -15.70 -17.08 -7.45
CA SER A 69 -17.01 -17.34 -8.04
C SER A 69 -16.84 -17.80 -9.48
N LEU A 70 -17.40 -18.97 -9.79
CA LEU A 70 -17.55 -19.48 -11.16
C LEU A 70 -18.63 -18.67 -11.89
N THR A 71 -18.24 -17.55 -12.49
CA THR A 71 -19.13 -16.75 -13.36
C THR A 71 -18.97 -17.16 -14.82
N SER A 72 -19.95 -16.81 -15.68
CA SER A 72 -19.82 -17.01 -17.14
C SER A 72 -18.51 -16.39 -17.65
N THR A 73 -18.16 -15.19 -17.18
CA THR A 73 -16.91 -14.53 -17.56
C THR A 73 -15.67 -15.31 -17.13
N VAL A 74 -15.68 -15.94 -15.94
CA VAL A 74 -14.57 -16.81 -15.50
C VAL A 74 -14.48 -18.04 -16.40
N LEU A 75 -15.61 -18.69 -16.70
CA LEU A 75 -15.68 -19.88 -17.55
C LEU A 75 -15.26 -19.60 -19.00
N ASP A 76 -15.75 -18.51 -19.59
CA ASP A 76 -15.41 -18.06 -20.94
C ASP A 76 -13.90 -17.77 -21.04
N ASN A 77 -13.31 -17.20 -19.98
CA ASN A 77 -11.88 -16.93 -19.93
C ASN A 77 -11.03 -18.20 -19.73
N ILE A 78 -11.46 -19.15 -18.88
CA ILE A 78 -10.81 -20.46 -18.73
C ILE A 78 -10.84 -21.25 -20.05
N ALA A 79 -11.98 -21.20 -20.75
CA ALA A 79 -12.14 -21.83 -22.06
C ALA A 79 -11.33 -21.13 -23.16
N SER A 80 -10.94 -19.87 -22.96
CA SER A 80 -10.15 -19.12 -23.93
C SER A 80 -8.65 -19.46 -23.83
N THR A 81 -8.03 -19.80 -24.96
CA THR A 81 -6.59 -20.14 -25.05
C THR A 81 -5.65 -18.96 -24.78
N ALA A 82 -6.20 -17.76 -24.53
CA ALA A 82 -5.47 -16.49 -24.40
C ALA A 82 -4.81 -16.30 -23.02
N GLY A 83 -5.08 -17.19 -22.05
CA GLY A 83 -4.22 -17.42 -20.89
C GLY A 83 -3.65 -16.18 -20.22
N ARG A 84 -4.50 -15.32 -19.63
CA ARG A 84 -4.23 -14.45 -18.46
C ARG A 84 -5.40 -13.47 -18.31
N VAL A 85 -6.32 -13.78 -17.41
CA VAL A 85 -7.22 -12.78 -16.82
C VAL A 85 -7.15 -12.99 -15.31
N ALA A 86 -6.91 -11.93 -14.55
CA ALA A 86 -7.01 -12.02 -13.10
C ALA A 86 -8.48 -12.24 -12.74
N TYR A 87 -8.78 -13.36 -12.09
CA TYR A 87 -10.14 -13.65 -11.66
C TYR A 87 -10.43 -12.89 -10.36
N PRO A 88 -11.62 -12.28 -10.21
CA PRO A 88 -12.04 -11.75 -8.93
C PRO A 88 -12.10 -12.91 -7.92
N VAL A 89 -11.22 -12.85 -6.92
CA VAL A 89 -11.33 -13.60 -5.67
C VAL A 89 -12.66 -13.24 -5.00
N ASP A 90 -13.34 -14.25 -4.46
CA ASP A 90 -14.49 -14.07 -3.60
C ASP A 90 -14.04 -13.44 -2.29
N ILE A 91 -14.62 -12.29 -2.00
CA ILE A 91 -14.44 -11.58 -0.74
C ILE A 91 -15.58 -11.93 0.21
N SER A 92 -15.28 -12.02 1.49
CA SER A 92 -16.28 -12.20 2.54
C SER A 92 -17.25 -11.03 2.60
N GLY A 93 -18.38 -11.20 3.29
CA GLY A 93 -19.36 -10.12 3.46
C GLY A 93 -18.79 -8.90 4.20
N GLU A 94 -17.86 -9.12 5.13
CA GLU A 94 -17.17 -8.05 5.85
C GLU A 94 -16.22 -7.27 4.93
N GLU A 95 -15.42 -7.99 4.13
CA GLU A 95 -14.54 -7.38 3.13
C GLU A 95 -15.33 -6.61 2.06
N ALA A 96 -16.47 -7.15 1.61
CA ALA A 96 -17.37 -6.47 0.68
C ALA A 96 -17.89 -5.14 1.26
N ALA A 97 -18.33 -5.14 2.52
CA ALA A 97 -18.77 -3.92 3.19
C ALA A 97 -17.64 -2.86 3.28
N VAL A 98 -16.39 -3.29 3.51
CA VAL A 98 -15.22 -2.40 3.49
C VAL A 98 -14.94 -1.85 2.09
N VAL A 99 -15.01 -2.70 1.07
CA VAL A 99 -14.85 -2.31 -0.33
C VAL A 99 -15.89 -1.26 -0.70
N ASP A 100 -17.17 -1.53 -0.42
CA ASP A 100 -18.31 -0.68 -0.79
C ASP A 100 -18.38 0.67 -0.05
N HIS A 101 -17.57 0.84 1.00
CA HIS A 101 -17.54 2.06 1.80
C HIS A 101 -16.81 3.23 1.13
N PHE A 102 -17.39 3.86 0.11
CA PHE A 102 -16.67 4.81 -0.77
C PHE A 102 -16.79 6.30 -0.41
N LEU A 103 -17.63 6.66 0.58
CA LEU A 103 -18.00 8.06 0.83
C LEU A 103 -17.02 8.83 1.73
N THR A 104 -16.21 8.12 2.50
CA THR A 104 -15.32 8.71 3.51
C THR A 104 -13.92 8.10 3.43
N PRO A 105 -12.91 8.74 4.06
CA PRO A 105 -11.61 8.10 4.25
C PRO A 105 -11.79 6.77 4.98
N ALA A 106 -10.91 5.80 4.71
CA ALA A 106 -11.01 4.46 5.28
C ALA A 106 -9.70 4.05 5.96
N PHE A 107 -9.81 3.48 7.17
CA PHE A 107 -8.71 2.82 7.87
C PHE A 107 -9.09 1.34 8.03
N ILE A 108 -8.49 0.50 7.21
CA ILE A 108 -8.77 -0.94 7.13
C ILE A 108 -7.82 -1.65 8.09
N LEU A 109 -8.33 -2.02 9.26
CA LEU A 109 -7.57 -2.71 10.29
C LEU A 109 -7.72 -4.23 10.14
N GLY A 110 -6.61 -4.95 10.06
CA GLY A 110 -6.65 -6.41 9.93
C GLY A 110 -5.31 -7.09 10.21
N ARG A 111 -5.34 -8.30 10.79
CA ARG A 111 -4.12 -9.08 11.02
C ARG A 111 -3.45 -9.48 9.70
N SER A 112 -2.24 -10.03 9.77
CA SER A 112 -1.62 -10.62 8.57
C SER A 112 -2.55 -11.69 7.99
N GLY A 113 -2.70 -11.72 6.66
CA GLY A 113 -3.56 -12.69 5.97
C GLY A 113 -5.06 -12.32 5.87
N THR A 114 -5.56 -11.31 6.58
CA THR A 114 -7.01 -10.99 6.61
C THR A 114 -7.49 -10.14 5.42
N GLY A 115 -6.92 -10.33 4.23
CA GLY A 115 -7.41 -9.69 3.01
C GLY A 115 -7.27 -8.16 2.89
N LYS A 116 -6.59 -7.45 3.80
CA LYS A 116 -6.42 -5.98 3.76
C LYS A 116 -6.02 -5.44 2.38
N THR A 117 -4.95 -6.00 1.81
CA THR A 117 -4.44 -5.61 0.50
C THR A 117 -5.46 -5.92 -0.60
N THR A 118 -6.20 -7.03 -0.49
CA THR A 118 -7.32 -7.36 -1.38
C THR A 118 -8.40 -6.28 -1.30
N CYS A 119 -8.84 -5.90 -0.09
CA CYS A 119 -9.82 -4.83 0.09
C CYS A 119 -9.35 -3.51 -0.51
N LEU A 120 -8.09 -3.10 -0.32
CA LEU A 120 -7.56 -1.88 -0.93
C LEU A 120 -7.59 -1.93 -2.46
N VAL A 121 -7.19 -3.06 -3.05
CA VAL A 121 -7.20 -3.26 -4.52
C VAL A 121 -8.63 -3.21 -5.06
N TYR A 122 -9.57 -3.93 -4.44
CA TYR A 122 -10.96 -3.98 -4.88
C TYR A 122 -11.64 -2.63 -4.72
N LYS A 123 -11.34 -1.92 -3.64
CA LYS A 123 -11.82 -0.57 -3.40
C LYS A 123 -11.33 0.39 -4.49
N LEU A 124 -10.04 0.35 -4.81
CA LEU A 124 -9.43 1.15 -5.87
C LEU A 124 -10.09 0.84 -7.22
N VAL A 125 -10.19 -0.43 -7.61
CA VAL A 125 -10.78 -0.85 -8.89
C VAL A 125 -12.26 -0.47 -8.97
N GLY A 126 -13.03 -0.72 -7.91
CA GLY A 126 -14.45 -0.37 -7.85
C GLY A 126 -14.67 1.14 -8.00
N ARG A 127 -13.84 1.96 -7.34
CA ARG A 127 -13.88 3.42 -7.47
C ARG A 127 -13.50 3.90 -8.86
N TYR A 128 -12.46 3.31 -9.44
CA TYR A 128 -12.01 3.64 -10.79
C TYR A 128 -13.13 3.41 -11.81
N LEU A 129 -13.73 2.21 -11.78
CA LEU A 129 -14.80 1.83 -12.70
C LEU A 129 -16.04 2.71 -12.53
N PHE A 130 -16.51 2.89 -11.28
CA PHE A 130 -17.66 3.73 -10.99
C PHE A 130 -17.45 5.17 -11.47
N SER A 131 -16.27 5.75 -11.20
CA SER A 131 -15.97 7.12 -11.60
C SER A 131 -15.89 7.25 -13.12
N ARG A 132 -15.24 6.30 -13.81
CA ARG A 132 -15.10 6.31 -15.27
C ARG A 132 -16.46 6.30 -15.98
N GLU A 133 -17.45 5.63 -15.42
CA GLU A 133 -18.82 5.59 -15.97
C GLU A 133 -19.66 6.84 -15.62
N ASN A 134 -19.50 7.40 -14.42
CA ASN A 134 -20.47 8.38 -13.88
C ASN A 134 -19.95 9.81 -13.73
N VAL A 135 -18.64 10.01 -13.53
CA VAL A 135 -18.07 11.32 -13.13
C VAL A 135 -16.95 11.76 -14.08
N GLY A 136 -16.02 10.87 -14.38
CA GLY A 136 -14.81 11.15 -15.15
C GLY A 136 -13.60 10.31 -14.69
N PRO A 137 -12.45 10.45 -15.36
CA PRO A 137 -11.24 9.73 -15.00
C PRO A 137 -10.76 10.13 -13.60
N LEU A 138 -10.52 9.13 -12.76
CA LEU A 138 -10.08 9.29 -11.39
C LEU A 138 -8.60 8.93 -11.27
N ARG A 139 -7.79 9.85 -10.74
CA ARG A 139 -6.35 9.68 -10.59
C ARG A 139 -6.02 9.12 -9.21
N GLN A 140 -5.93 7.80 -9.15
CA GLN A 140 -5.74 7.05 -7.90
C GLN A 140 -4.33 6.43 -7.85
N VAL A 141 -3.71 6.42 -6.67
CA VAL A 141 -2.44 5.70 -6.47
C VAL A 141 -2.54 4.68 -5.32
N LEU A 142 -2.06 3.47 -5.56
CA LEU A 142 -1.83 2.43 -4.56
C LEU A 142 -0.33 2.32 -4.25
N LEU A 143 0.01 2.59 -3.01
CA LEU A 143 1.35 2.52 -2.47
C LEU A 143 1.54 1.23 -1.68
N THR A 144 2.61 0.50 -1.98
CA THR A 144 3.09 -0.61 -1.14
C THR A 144 4.58 -0.46 -0.88
N ARG A 145 5.05 -0.94 0.26
CA ARG A 145 6.48 -0.94 0.59
C ARG A 145 7.26 -1.96 -0.24
N SER A 146 6.63 -3.06 -0.66
CA SER A 146 7.33 -4.16 -1.32
C SER A 146 7.39 -3.98 -2.83
N LYS A 147 8.60 -3.74 -3.35
CA LYS A 147 8.88 -3.72 -4.81
C LYS A 147 8.41 -4.99 -5.51
N ARG A 148 8.51 -6.14 -4.84
CA ARG A 148 8.06 -7.44 -5.38
C ARG A 148 6.54 -7.53 -5.46
N LEU A 149 5.81 -6.86 -4.56
CA LEU A 149 4.35 -6.83 -4.58
C LEU A 149 3.81 -5.85 -5.62
N VAL A 150 4.52 -4.75 -5.93
CA VAL A 150 4.09 -3.78 -6.96
C VAL A 150 3.70 -4.46 -8.27
N LEU A 151 4.54 -5.35 -8.80
CA LEU A 151 4.24 -6.05 -10.06
C LEU A 151 2.98 -6.92 -9.95
N LYS A 152 2.86 -7.68 -8.86
CA LYS A 152 1.68 -8.53 -8.62
C LYS A 152 0.39 -7.72 -8.45
N LEU A 153 0.47 -6.58 -7.77
CA LEU A 153 -0.65 -5.69 -7.57
C LEU A 153 -1.06 -4.98 -8.86
N ARG A 154 -0.09 -4.57 -9.69
CA ARG A 154 -0.34 -4.06 -11.05
C ARG A 154 -1.08 -5.09 -11.89
N ASP A 155 -0.53 -6.30 -11.99
CA ASP A 155 -1.15 -7.38 -12.78
C ASP A 155 -2.56 -7.70 -12.29
N ASN A 156 -2.79 -7.67 -10.96
CA ASN A 156 -4.11 -7.88 -10.37
C ASN A 156 -5.08 -6.76 -10.72
N VAL A 157 -4.68 -5.49 -10.53
CA VAL A 157 -5.51 -4.32 -10.85
C VAL A 157 -5.84 -4.30 -12.35
N GLU A 158 -4.86 -4.50 -13.21
CA GLU A 158 -5.06 -4.54 -14.67
C GLU A 158 -5.98 -5.68 -15.08
N GLY A 159 -5.75 -6.89 -14.58
CA GLY A 159 -6.60 -8.03 -14.90
C GLY A 159 -8.04 -7.87 -14.42
N LEU A 160 -8.27 -7.25 -13.25
CA LEU A 160 -9.62 -6.93 -12.76
C LEU A 160 -10.31 -5.87 -13.63
N LEU A 161 -9.58 -4.85 -14.09
CA LEU A 161 -10.11 -3.84 -15.00
C LEU A 161 -10.46 -4.43 -16.37
N GLU A 162 -9.58 -5.25 -16.94
CA GLU A 162 -9.82 -5.95 -18.21
C GLU A 162 -11.04 -6.87 -18.13
N ALA A 163 -11.18 -7.61 -17.02
CA ALA A 163 -12.32 -8.50 -16.80
C ALA A 163 -13.67 -7.75 -16.76
N LYS A 164 -13.69 -6.51 -16.26
CA LYS A 164 -14.91 -5.70 -16.14
C LYS A 164 -15.22 -4.87 -17.37
N LEU A 165 -14.19 -4.31 -18.02
CA LEU A 165 -14.35 -3.43 -19.18
C LEU A 165 -14.46 -4.20 -20.50
N GLY A 166 -14.06 -5.47 -20.53
CA GLY A 166 -14.00 -6.27 -21.77
C GLY A 166 -12.95 -5.77 -22.77
N GLU A 167 -12.16 -4.75 -22.39
CA GLU A 167 -11.06 -4.20 -23.18
C GLU A 167 -9.87 -5.15 -23.09
N ARG A 168 -9.80 -6.14 -23.99
CA ARG A 168 -8.53 -6.85 -24.22
C ARG A 168 -7.58 -5.88 -24.90
N LYS A 169 -6.58 -5.38 -24.17
CA LYS A 169 -5.37 -4.91 -24.84
C LYS A 169 -4.79 -6.14 -25.53
N GLY A 170 -4.74 -6.13 -26.87
CA GLY A 170 -3.99 -7.14 -27.62
C GLY A 170 -2.56 -7.22 -27.05
N PRO A 171 -1.83 -8.33 -27.26
CA PRO A 171 -0.47 -8.45 -26.77
C PRO A 171 0.32 -7.27 -27.31
N SER A 172 0.56 -6.28 -26.46
CA SER A 172 1.37 -5.15 -26.83
C SER A 172 2.77 -5.74 -26.95
N GLU A 173 3.24 -5.88 -28.19
CA GLU A 173 4.67 -5.97 -28.47
C GLU A 173 5.31 -4.72 -27.87
N GLY A 174 5.74 -4.83 -26.62
CA GLY A 174 6.07 -3.68 -25.79
C GLY A 174 6.17 -4.03 -24.31
N ASN A 175 6.81 -5.16 -23.97
CA ASN A 175 7.23 -5.47 -22.60
C ASN A 175 8.22 -4.43 -22.02
N ASP A 176 8.62 -3.42 -22.81
CA ASP A 176 9.59 -2.42 -22.41
C ASP A 176 8.97 -1.12 -21.85
N ALA A 177 7.71 -0.76 -22.18
CA ALA A 177 7.14 0.55 -21.79
C ALA A 177 6.46 0.59 -20.41
N LYS A 178 6.01 -0.56 -19.87
CA LYS A 178 5.42 -0.66 -18.51
C LYS A 178 6.45 -0.91 -17.40
N ASN A 179 7.68 -1.28 -17.78
CA ASN A 179 8.83 -1.39 -16.88
C ASN A 179 9.49 -0.04 -16.56
N ASP A 180 9.06 1.06 -17.20
CA ASP A 180 9.61 2.42 -17.03
C ASP A 180 9.29 3.09 -15.69
N LEU A 181 8.46 2.46 -14.86
CA LEU A 181 8.11 2.97 -13.54
C LEU A 181 8.74 2.11 -12.45
N ASP A 182 10.07 2.05 -12.51
CA ASP A 182 10.93 1.62 -11.42
C ASP A 182 11.35 2.83 -10.58
N ASP A 183 12.16 2.59 -9.55
CA ASP A 183 12.69 3.68 -8.76
C ASP A 183 13.44 4.66 -9.67
N ASN A 184 14.21 4.23 -10.68
CA ASN A 184 15.07 5.07 -11.54
C ASN A 184 14.35 5.81 -12.67
N THR A 185 13.02 5.87 -12.62
CA THR A 185 12.22 6.55 -13.64
C THR A 185 12.63 8.02 -13.83
N ARG A 186 12.65 8.45 -15.10
CA ARG A 186 12.81 9.87 -15.48
C ARG A 186 11.47 10.56 -15.73
N LYS A 187 10.36 9.83 -15.62
CA LYS A 187 9.02 10.39 -15.77
C LYS A 187 8.77 11.46 -14.72
N GLN A 188 8.02 12.48 -15.10
CA GLN A 188 7.63 13.58 -14.22
C GLN A 188 6.24 13.32 -13.67
N PHE A 189 5.99 13.69 -12.42
CA PHE A 189 4.67 13.55 -11.82
C PHE A 189 3.60 14.32 -12.59
N LEU A 190 3.92 15.56 -12.99
CA LEU A 190 3.01 16.41 -13.76
C LEU A 190 2.85 16.02 -15.24
N SER A 191 3.62 15.04 -15.74
CA SER A 191 3.45 14.51 -17.10
C SER A 191 2.52 13.29 -17.16
N LEU A 192 2.03 12.80 -16.02
CA LEU A 192 1.11 11.67 -15.98
C LEU A 192 -0.25 12.04 -16.59
N THR A 193 -0.74 11.14 -17.43
CA THR A 193 -2.02 11.23 -18.13
C THR A 193 -3.03 10.29 -17.48
N ASP A 194 -4.31 10.41 -17.85
CA ASP A 194 -5.36 9.57 -17.26
C ASP A 194 -5.19 8.07 -17.59
N ALA A 195 -4.44 7.76 -18.65
CA ALA A 195 -4.09 6.39 -19.04
C ALA A 195 -3.03 5.74 -18.13
N ASP A 196 -2.29 6.53 -17.35
CA ASP A 196 -1.32 6.04 -16.37
C ASP A 196 -1.99 5.62 -15.05
N PHE A 197 -3.29 5.89 -14.89
CA PHE A 197 -4.07 5.60 -13.69
C PHE A 197 -5.05 4.42 -13.90
N PRO A 198 -5.26 3.58 -12.86
CA PRO A 198 -4.73 3.71 -11.51
C PRO A 198 -3.24 3.34 -11.40
N LEU A 199 -2.49 4.14 -10.65
CA LEU A 199 -1.05 3.98 -10.47
C LEU A 199 -0.76 3.01 -9.31
N VAL A 200 0.12 2.04 -9.50
CA VAL A 200 0.58 1.17 -8.39
C VAL A 200 2.10 1.26 -8.31
N CYS A 201 2.64 1.71 -7.18
CA CYS A 201 4.09 1.90 -7.03
C CYS A 201 4.54 1.88 -5.56
N THR A 202 5.85 2.03 -5.35
CA THR A 202 6.41 2.30 -4.02
C THR A 202 6.36 3.80 -3.71
N PHE A 203 6.43 4.13 -2.42
CA PHE A 203 6.59 5.53 -2.00
C PHE A 203 7.84 6.17 -2.62
N ASP A 204 8.96 5.44 -2.69
CA ASP A 204 10.21 5.92 -3.30
C ASP A 204 10.05 6.31 -4.78
N CYS A 205 9.24 5.54 -5.51
CA CYS A 205 8.93 5.79 -6.91
C CYS A 205 8.03 7.02 -7.07
N LEU A 206 6.95 7.14 -6.26
CA LEU A 206 6.11 8.33 -6.24
C LEU A 206 6.92 9.59 -5.91
N LEU A 207 7.75 9.51 -4.88
CA LEU A 207 8.65 10.60 -4.49
C LEU A 207 9.57 10.99 -5.65
N ARG A 208 10.10 10.03 -6.41
CA ARG A 208 10.98 10.33 -7.55
C ARG A 208 10.26 11.00 -8.71
N LEU A 209 9.01 10.64 -8.99
CA LEU A 209 8.18 11.36 -9.97
C LEU A 209 8.05 12.84 -9.60
N ILE A 210 7.81 13.13 -8.32
CA ILE A 210 7.67 14.50 -7.80
C ILE A 210 9.00 15.24 -7.86
N GLU A 211 10.09 14.60 -7.42
CA GLU A 211 11.46 15.13 -7.52
C GLU A 211 11.79 15.53 -8.97
N ASN A 212 11.40 14.71 -9.95
CA ASN A 212 11.61 14.98 -11.37
C ASN A 212 10.82 16.21 -11.85
N SER A 213 9.58 16.39 -11.39
CA SER A 213 8.78 17.59 -11.70
C SER A 213 9.35 18.86 -11.06
N ILE A 214 9.81 18.78 -9.80
CA ILE A 214 10.45 19.91 -9.11
C ILE A 214 11.73 20.31 -9.84
N ARG A 215 12.58 19.32 -10.18
CA ARG A 215 13.83 19.57 -10.90
C ARG A 215 13.60 20.23 -12.26
N ASP A 216 12.59 19.78 -13.00
CA ASP A 216 12.23 20.38 -14.29
C ASP A 216 11.81 21.86 -14.13
N GLN A 217 10.99 22.16 -13.12
CA GLN A 217 10.60 23.53 -12.79
C GLN A 217 11.80 24.40 -12.40
N GLU A 218 12.74 23.87 -11.61
CA GLU A 218 13.97 24.58 -11.25
C GLU A 218 14.94 24.80 -12.42
N ILE A 219 15.03 23.84 -13.34
CA ILE A 219 15.88 23.97 -14.55
C ILE A 219 15.31 25.05 -15.46
N ARG A 220 13.99 25.06 -15.68
CA ARG A 220 13.30 26.11 -16.47
C ARG A 220 13.56 27.50 -15.90
N ARG A 221 13.67 27.64 -14.57
CA ARG A 221 14.01 28.90 -13.89
C ARG A 221 15.44 29.38 -14.18
N ARG A 222 16.40 28.45 -14.30
CA ARG A 222 17.84 28.78 -14.29
C ARG A 222 18.47 29.07 -15.64
N TYR A 223 17.82 28.81 -16.79
CA TYR A 223 18.43 28.89 -18.14
C TYR A 223 19.81 28.21 -18.25
N ILE A 224 20.11 27.26 -17.38
CA ILE A 224 21.38 26.53 -17.33
C ILE A 224 21.08 25.10 -17.75
N LYS A 225 21.77 24.61 -18.79
CA LYS A 225 21.97 23.18 -19.00
C LYS A 225 22.82 22.68 -17.83
N ILE A 226 22.18 22.22 -16.76
CA ILE A 226 22.89 21.52 -15.70
C ILE A 226 23.24 20.16 -16.28
N ASP A 227 24.53 19.84 -16.34
CA ASP A 227 25.00 18.50 -16.65
C ASP A 227 24.31 17.51 -15.70
N ASN A 228 23.60 16.56 -16.30
CA ASN A 228 22.93 15.48 -15.60
C ASN A 228 23.95 14.69 -14.77
N ALA A 229 23.50 14.27 -13.58
CA ALA A 229 24.11 13.25 -12.74
C ALA A 229 25.35 13.68 -11.93
N LYS A 230 25.14 14.47 -10.88
CA LYS A 230 25.60 13.95 -9.57
C LYS A 230 24.52 13.01 -9.09
N ASP A 231 24.66 11.72 -9.42
CA ASP A 231 23.87 10.65 -8.81
C ASP A 231 24.07 10.77 -7.30
N THR A 232 23.11 11.42 -6.66
CA THR A 232 23.15 11.61 -5.21
C THR A 232 22.82 10.24 -4.64
N ARG A 233 23.82 9.58 -4.06
CA ARG A 233 23.68 8.18 -3.66
C ARG A 233 22.76 8.11 -2.44
N VAL A 234 21.55 7.61 -2.64
CA VAL A 234 20.57 7.43 -1.57
C VAL A 234 21.04 6.30 -0.64
N THR A 235 21.11 6.59 0.65
CA THR A 235 21.52 5.63 1.68
C THR A 235 20.31 4.89 2.19
N ASP A 236 20.24 3.60 1.87
CA ASP A 236 19.30 2.66 2.46
C ASP A 236 19.93 1.96 3.69
N PHE A 237 19.19 1.05 4.31
CA PHE A 237 19.67 0.30 5.47
C PHE A 237 20.95 -0.51 5.16
N VAL A 238 21.03 -1.15 3.99
CA VAL A 238 22.17 -1.99 3.62
C VAL A 238 23.43 -1.13 3.50
N LYS A 239 23.32 0.02 2.83
CA LYS A 239 24.41 0.98 2.69
C LYS A 239 24.76 1.62 4.04
N PHE A 240 23.78 1.94 4.87
CA PHE A 240 24.02 2.41 6.24
C PHE A 240 24.85 1.39 7.04
N ASN A 241 24.48 0.12 7.00
CA ASN A 241 25.18 -0.92 7.74
C ASN A 241 26.64 -1.06 7.27
N ILE A 242 26.85 -1.21 5.97
CA ILE A 242 28.19 -1.49 5.42
C ILE A 242 29.09 -0.24 5.43
N GLU A 243 28.59 0.89 4.92
CA GLU A 243 29.46 2.06 4.69
C GLU A 243 29.59 2.98 5.91
N TYR A 244 28.66 2.90 6.87
CA TYR A 244 28.63 3.77 8.04
C TYR A 244 28.81 2.99 9.35
N TRP A 245 27.95 2.00 9.61
CA TRP A 245 27.93 1.28 10.88
C TRP A 245 29.20 0.47 11.15
N GLU A 246 29.75 -0.22 10.14
CA GLU A 246 31.00 -0.97 10.29
C GLU A 246 32.18 -0.07 10.68
N HIS A 247 32.20 1.16 10.16
CA HIS A 247 33.25 2.16 10.38
C HIS A 247 33.07 2.97 11.68
N LEU A 248 31.92 2.82 12.34
CA LEU A 248 31.65 3.47 13.61
C LEU A 248 32.52 2.88 14.73
N SER A 249 32.97 3.75 15.65
CA SER A 249 33.79 3.35 16.79
C SER A 249 33.17 2.19 17.57
N PRO A 250 33.90 1.09 17.84
CA PRO A 250 33.43 -0.04 18.63
C PRO A 250 32.95 0.32 20.04
N ARG A 251 33.36 1.49 20.56
CA ARG A 251 32.88 1.99 21.86
C ARG A 251 31.45 2.50 21.79
N LEU A 252 31.05 3.14 20.69
CA LEU A 252 29.72 3.72 20.51
C LEU A 252 28.67 2.67 20.15
N LYS A 253 29.04 1.63 19.40
CA LYS A 253 28.10 0.56 19.00
C LYS A 253 27.93 -0.58 20.02
N ARG A 254 28.57 -0.50 21.18
CA ARG A 254 28.56 -1.59 22.16
C ARG A 254 27.16 -1.75 22.76
N GLY A 255 26.53 -2.89 22.51
CA GLY A 255 25.21 -3.22 23.05
C GLY A 255 24.03 -2.62 22.28
N ILE A 256 24.27 -1.92 21.17
CA ILE A 256 23.21 -1.32 20.35
C ILE A 256 23.06 -2.13 19.05
N PRO A 257 21.88 -2.71 18.77
CA PRO A 257 21.60 -3.35 17.48
C PRO A 257 21.53 -2.30 16.36
N VAL A 258 22.13 -2.63 15.20
CA VAL A 258 22.17 -1.71 14.04
C VAL A 258 20.78 -1.38 13.51
N ASP A 259 19.88 -2.38 13.46
CA ASP A 259 18.50 -2.21 12.98
C ASP A 259 17.74 -1.22 13.85
N SER A 260 17.82 -1.40 15.18
CA SER A 260 17.17 -0.52 16.15
C SER A 260 17.71 0.90 16.08
N ALA A 261 19.04 1.06 15.96
CA ALA A 261 19.63 2.39 15.80
C ALA A 261 19.17 3.05 14.50
N PHE A 262 19.15 2.33 13.39
CA PHE A 262 18.71 2.86 12.12
C PHE A 262 17.23 3.28 12.15
N LEU A 263 16.36 2.44 12.70
CA LEU A 263 14.93 2.73 12.83
C LEU A 263 14.67 3.94 13.73
N GLU A 264 15.39 4.07 14.84
CA GLU A 264 15.25 5.21 15.75
C GLU A 264 15.74 6.51 15.10
N ILE A 265 16.90 6.47 14.42
CA ILE A 265 17.44 7.63 13.70
C ILE A 265 16.49 8.07 12.58
N MET A 266 16.11 7.14 11.71
CA MET A 266 15.32 7.47 10.51
C MET A 266 13.84 7.71 10.82
N GLY A 267 13.28 7.00 11.80
CA GLY A 267 11.87 7.05 12.14
C GLY A 267 11.52 8.10 13.19
N VAL A 268 12.34 8.24 14.24
CA VAL A 268 12.05 9.14 15.37
C VAL A 268 12.80 10.45 15.23
N ILE A 269 14.14 10.42 15.23
CA ILE A 269 14.96 11.65 15.22
C ILE A 269 14.71 12.46 13.94
N LYS A 270 14.87 11.81 12.79
CA LYS A 270 14.65 12.44 11.48
C LYS A 270 13.21 12.36 11.01
N GLY A 271 12.52 11.24 11.25
CA GLY A 271 11.18 11.00 10.70
C GLY A 271 10.05 11.84 11.33
N SER A 272 10.33 12.54 12.43
CA SER A 272 9.38 13.45 13.08
C SER A 272 9.35 14.86 12.47
N VAL A 273 10.06 15.08 11.36
CA VAL A 273 10.07 16.38 10.67
C VAL A 273 8.67 16.76 10.17
N SER A 274 8.31 18.02 10.35
CA SER A 274 7.06 18.57 9.87
C SER A 274 7.21 20.07 9.61
N ARG A 275 6.17 20.67 9.00
CA ARG A 275 6.08 22.12 8.86
C ARG A 275 6.20 22.86 10.20
N ALA A 276 5.71 22.27 11.30
CA ALA A 276 5.80 22.86 12.64
C ALA A 276 7.24 22.90 13.18
N THR A 277 8.12 22.02 12.70
CA THR A 277 9.54 21.97 13.08
C THR A 277 10.44 22.64 12.04
N ASP A 278 9.89 23.39 11.08
CA ASP A 278 10.63 23.93 9.91
C ASP A 278 11.40 22.84 9.13
N PHE A 279 10.87 21.62 9.18
CA PHE A 279 11.48 20.39 8.67
C PHE A 279 12.89 20.12 9.19
N GLU A 280 13.21 20.61 10.38
CA GLU A 280 14.42 20.23 11.08
C GLU A 280 14.19 18.93 11.86
N PRO A 281 15.18 18.01 11.87
CA PRO A 281 15.18 16.85 12.76
C PRO A 281 15.10 17.26 14.23
N LEU A 282 14.66 16.34 15.08
CA LEU A 282 14.59 16.60 16.53
C LEU A 282 15.97 16.96 17.07
N SER A 283 16.03 18.04 17.83
CA SER A 283 17.20 18.37 18.62
C SER A 283 17.44 17.32 19.70
N ARG A 284 18.64 17.33 20.29
CA ARG A 284 19.01 16.39 21.35
C ARG A 284 18.04 16.47 22.53
N ASP A 285 17.71 17.69 22.95
CA ASP A 285 16.84 17.92 24.11
C ASP A 285 15.41 17.48 23.82
N GLU A 286 14.88 17.74 22.62
CA GLU A 286 13.56 17.29 22.20
C GLU A 286 13.50 15.75 22.14
N TYR A 287 14.50 15.11 21.54
CA TYR A 287 14.57 13.66 21.44
C TYR A 287 14.64 13.01 22.82
N LEU A 288 15.48 13.50 23.73
CA LEU A 288 15.59 12.98 25.09
C LEU A 288 14.31 13.25 25.91
N GLY A 289 13.64 14.38 25.65
CA GLY A 289 12.38 14.78 26.28
C GLY A 289 11.16 13.98 25.81
N LEU A 290 11.23 13.25 24.69
CA LEU A 290 10.15 12.38 24.24
C LEU A 290 9.88 11.28 25.28
N ARG A 291 8.59 11.08 25.61
CA ARG A 291 8.17 9.99 26.49
C ARG A 291 8.48 8.65 25.84
N TRP A 292 8.95 7.69 26.63
CA TRP A 292 9.31 6.30 26.27
C TRP A 292 8.29 5.54 25.39
N ARG A 293 7.04 6.00 25.30
CA ARG A 293 6.00 5.40 24.44
C ARG A 293 6.09 5.76 22.95
N LEU A 294 6.82 6.82 22.60
CA LEU A 294 7.07 7.22 21.20
C LEU A 294 8.39 6.64 20.64
N ALA A 295 9.24 6.11 21.52
CA ALA A 295 10.56 5.53 21.23
C ALA A 295 10.73 4.23 22.03
N PRO A 296 10.06 3.13 21.64
CA PRO A 296 9.98 1.92 22.46
C PRO A 296 11.27 1.09 22.47
N SER A 297 12.20 1.36 21.54
CA SER A 297 13.39 0.53 21.32
C SER A 297 14.48 0.73 22.38
N PHE A 298 14.54 1.91 22.99
CA PHE A 298 15.60 2.29 23.93
C PHE A 298 15.01 2.90 25.21
N ALA A 299 14.92 2.08 26.25
CA ALA A 299 14.28 2.46 27.50
C ALA A 299 15.19 3.32 28.41
N SER A 300 16.53 3.21 28.27
CA SER A 300 17.45 3.96 29.12
C SER A 300 17.87 5.29 28.49
N GLU A 301 18.00 6.32 29.32
CA GLU A 301 18.47 7.65 28.92
C GLU A 301 19.89 7.59 28.31
N GLN A 302 20.77 6.76 28.86
CA GLN A 302 22.14 6.58 28.37
C GLN A 302 22.20 5.99 26.96
N GLU A 303 21.34 5.01 26.64
CA GLU A 303 21.23 4.47 25.27
C GLU A 303 20.77 5.57 24.31
N ARG A 304 19.78 6.38 24.71
CA ARG A 304 19.28 7.48 23.87
C ARG A 304 20.35 8.53 23.61
N HIS A 305 21.13 8.92 24.62
CA HIS A 305 22.31 9.77 24.39
C HIS A 305 23.28 9.17 23.37
N THR A 306 23.56 7.88 23.51
CA THR A 306 24.47 7.16 22.60
C THR A 306 23.92 7.11 21.18
N ILE A 307 22.61 6.87 21.00
CA ILE A 307 21.94 6.90 19.69
C ILE A 307 22.06 8.27 19.05
N TYR A 308 21.88 9.35 19.82
CA TYR A 308 22.02 10.69 19.29
C TYR A 308 23.48 11.00 18.90
N ASP A 309 24.47 10.52 19.66
CA ASP A 309 25.89 10.63 19.29
C ASP A 309 26.20 9.90 17.97
N ILE A 310 25.60 8.72 17.77
CA ILE A 310 25.68 7.95 16.52
C ILE A 310 25.05 8.74 15.37
N TYR A 311 23.88 9.34 15.59
CA TYR A 311 23.21 10.20 14.62
C TYR A 311 24.08 11.39 14.20
N GLU A 312 24.65 12.14 15.14
CA GLU A 312 25.53 13.28 14.84
C GLU A 312 26.79 12.85 14.08
N TRP A 313 27.35 11.69 14.42
CA TRP A 313 28.46 11.12 13.67
C TRP A 313 28.03 10.75 12.25
N TYR A 314 26.89 10.07 12.09
CA TYR A 314 26.34 9.65 10.81
C TYR A 314 26.11 10.85 9.88
N GLU A 315 25.43 11.90 10.36
CA GLU A 315 25.17 13.12 9.56
C GLU A 315 26.47 13.79 9.11
N ARG A 316 27.49 13.86 9.99
CA ARG A 316 28.81 14.41 9.63
C ARG A 316 29.51 13.55 8.58
N ALA A 317 29.47 12.23 8.71
CA ALA A 317 30.07 11.29 7.77
C ALA A 317 29.37 11.34 6.40
N LYS A 318 28.03 11.36 6.41
CA LYS A 318 27.17 11.43 5.22
C LYS A 318 27.41 12.74 4.46
N LYS A 319 27.45 13.88 5.16
CA LYS A 319 27.76 15.19 4.59
C LYS A 319 29.14 15.24 3.93
N LYS A 320 30.17 14.62 4.53
CA LYS A 320 31.51 14.53 3.94
C LYS A 320 31.53 13.73 2.63
N ARG A 321 30.68 12.71 2.53
CA ARG A 321 30.56 11.86 1.32
C ARG A 321 29.65 12.47 0.26
N GLY A 322 28.81 13.45 0.63
CA GLY A 322 27.78 14.01 -0.25
C GLY A 322 26.62 13.05 -0.50
N ASP A 323 26.45 12.05 0.37
CA ASP A 323 25.32 11.13 0.34
C ASP A 323 24.06 11.82 0.90
N ILE A 324 22.90 11.27 0.54
CA ILE A 324 21.60 11.66 1.13
C ILE A 324 20.89 10.40 1.61
N ASP A 325 20.01 10.50 2.59
CA ASP A 325 19.11 9.42 2.98
C ASP A 325 17.68 9.67 2.50
N GLN A 326 16.79 8.71 2.77
CA GLN A 326 15.39 8.83 2.37
C GLN A 326 14.68 10.01 3.03
N VAL A 327 15.01 10.36 4.28
CA VAL A 327 14.36 11.47 4.97
C VAL A 327 14.83 12.81 4.39
N ASP A 328 16.12 12.94 4.05
CA ASP A 328 16.63 14.14 3.37
C ASP A 328 15.90 14.40 2.05
N ARG A 329 15.55 13.35 1.29
CA ARG A 329 14.77 13.48 0.04
C ARG A 329 13.40 14.08 0.30
N ILE A 330 12.71 13.59 1.33
CA ILE A 330 11.37 14.08 1.70
C ILE A 330 11.45 15.52 2.20
N ILE A 331 12.42 15.84 3.06
CA ILE A 331 12.65 17.22 3.52
C ILE A 331 12.89 18.13 2.32
N LYS A 332 13.75 17.72 1.37
CA LYS A 332 14.04 18.51 0.16
C LYS A 332 12.79 18.74 -0.68
N VAL A 333 12.00 17.70 -0.96
CA VAL A 333 10.76 17.80 -1.73
C VAL A 333 9.75 18.70 -1.02
N THR A 334 9.55 18.49 0.28
CA THR A 334 8.54 19.23 1.04
C THR A 334 8.93 20.71 1.18
N LYS A 335 10.19 21.03 1.54
CA LYS A 335 10.71 22.40 1.55
C LYS A 335 10.58 23.08 0.18
N ALA A 336 10.84 22.36 -0.92
CA ALA A 336 10.69 22.91 -2.27
C ALA A 336 9.22 23.23 -2.61
N LEU A 337 8.29 22.32 -2.31
CA LEU A 337 6.86 22.55 -2.51
C LEU A 337 6.36 23.72 -1.64
N GLU A 338 6.78 23.80 -0.38
CA GLU A 338 6.44 24.95 0.47
C GLU A 338 7.01 26.26 -0.05
N GLY A 339 8.25 26.26 -0.54
CA GLY A 339 8.85 27.42 -1.20
C GLY A 339 8.04 27.89 -2.40
N PHE A 340 7.56 26.96 -3.24
CA PHE A 340 6.69 27.29 -4.37
C PHE A 340 5.31 27.79 -3.94
N ARG A 341 4.74 27.25 -2.86
CA ARG A 341 3.46 27.72 -2.30
C ARG A 341 3.55 29.16 -1.81
N SER A 342 4.62 29.48 -1.08
CA SER A 342 4.84 30.80 -0.47
C SER A 342 5.42 31.83 -1.44
N SER A 343 5.70 31.44 -2.69
CA SER A 343 6.24 32.34 -3.70
C SER A 343 5.20 33.31 -4.24
N GLU A 344 5.59 34.57 -4.39
CA GLU A 344 4.78 35.61 -5.05
C GLU A 344 4.74 35.44 -6.58
N VAL A 345 5.59 34.56 -7.14
CA VAL A 345 5.60 34.26 -8.57
C VAL A 345 4.41 33.38 -8.92
N LEU A 346 3.46 33.92 -9.71
CA LEU A 346 2.23 33.22 -10.12
C LEU A 346 2.47 31.81 -10.69
N GLY A 347 3.56 31.62 -11.45
CA GLY A 347 3.90 30.32 -12.03
C GLY A 347 4.36 29.27 -11.01
N GLU A 348 4.96 29.68 -9.89
CA GLU A 348 5.45 28.77 -8.85
C GLU A 348 4.31 28.30 -7.95
N SER A 349 3.44 29.22 -7.52
CA SER A 349 2.24 28.85 -6.77
C SER A 349 1.26 28.03 -7.62
N ALA A 350 1.20 28.26 -8.93
CA ALA A 350 0.42 27.43 -9.84
C ALA A 350 1.02 26.03 -10.03
N PHE A 351 2.36 25.90 -10.08
CA PHE A 351 3.04 24.61 -10.13
C PHE A 351 2.72 23.77 -8.89
N GLU A 352 2.86 24.34 -7.69
CA GLU A 352 2.57 23.65 -6.43
C GLU A 352 1.12 23.19 -6.36
N ARG A 353 0.19 24.08 -6.72
CA ARG A 353 -1.25 23.76 -6.75
C ARG A 353 -1.55 22.63 -7.72
N LYS A 354 -0.86 22.61 -8.87
CA LYS A 354 -0.99 21.53 -9.85
C LYS A 354 -0.46 20.21 -9.30
N VAL A 355 0.67 20.21 -8.58
CA VAL A 355 1.19 18.99 -7.92
C VAL A 355 0.17 18.43 -6.93
N ARG A 356 -0.44 19.29 -6.11
CA ARG A 356 -1.47 18.88 -5.13
C ARG A 356 -2.82 18.49 -5.74
N SER A 357 -3.05 18.79 -7.01
CA SER A 357 -4.28 18.45 -7.73
C SER A 357 -4.12 17.26 -8.67
N VAL A 358 -2.95 16.60 -8.71
CA VAL A 358 -2.75 15.43 -9.58
C VAL A 358 -3.47 14.21 -9.05
N LEU A 359 -3.52 14.02 -7.73
CA LEU A 359 -4.08 12.83 -7.10
C LEU A 359 -5.43 13.14 -6.48
N ASP A 360 -6.42 12.35 -6.88
CA ASP A 360 -7.76 12.39 -6.29
C ASP A 360 -7.84 11.49 -5.05
N GLU A 361 -7.21 10.31 -5.12
CA GLU A 361 -7.22 9.32 -4.03
C GLU A 361 -5.87 8.60 -3.87
N ILE A 362 -5.51 8.30 -2.62
CA ILE A 362 -4.32 7.54 -2.23
C ILE A 362 -4.74 6.34 -1.37
N TYR A 363 -4.23 5.19 -1.76
CA TYR A 363 -4.36 3.92 -1.07
C TYR A 363 -2.97 3.52 -0.56
N VAL A 364 -2.80 3.27 0.74
CA VAL A 364 -1.50 2.89 1.32
C VAL A 364 -1.64 1.54 2.00
N ASP A 365 -0.93 0.55 1.46
CA ASP A 365 -0.77 -0.77 2.04
C ASP A 365 0.28 -0.71 3.16
N GLU A 366 -0.01 -1.36 4.29
CA GLU A 366 0.85 -1.40 5.49
C GLU A 366 1.34 -0.01 5.93
N VAL A 367 0.41 0.93 6.15
CA VAL A 367 0.74 2.32 6.49
C VAL A 367 1.55 2.45 7.78
N GLN A 368 1.45 1.48 8.71
CA GLN A 368 2.24 1.49 9.94
C GLN A 368 3.75 1.39 9.69
N ASP A 369 4.16 0.94 8.51
CA ASP A 369 5.56 0.90 8.11
C ASP A 369 6.04 2.23 7.51
N GLN A 370 5.15 3.22 7.32
CA GLN A 370 5.50 4.55 6.83
C GLN A 370 5.95 5.45 7.98
N ARG A 371 6.91 6.34 7.69
CA ARG A 371 7.31 7.37 8.66
C ARG A 371 6.23 8.45 8.75
N THR A 372 6.19 9.16 9.86
CA THR A 372 5.26 10.28 10.08
C THR A 372 5.43 11.38 9.01
N SER A 373 6.68 11.70 8.63
CA SER A 373 6.99 12.61 7.54
C SER A 373 6.40 12.19 6.19
N ASP A 374 6.43 10.88 5.92
CA ASP A 374 5.98 10.30 4.65
C ASP A 374 4.45 10.41 4.56
N ILE A 375 3.78 10.04 5.66
CA ILE A 375 2.32 10.20 5.79
C ILE A 375 1.95 11.67 5.66
N GLY A 376 2.64 12.58 6.36
CA GLY A 376 2.40 14.01 6.27
C GLY A 376 2.47 14.53 4.82
N MET A 377 3.50 14.14 4.07
CA MET A 377 3.64 14.48 2.66
C MET A 377 2.49 13.91 1.81
N LEU A 378 2.07 12.66 2.04
CA LEU A 378 0.93 12.06 1.32
C LEU A 378 -0.38 12.80 1.59
N LEU A 379 -0.64 13.17 2.85
CA LEU A 379 -1.80 13.98 3.22
C LEU A 379 -1.79 15.35 2.53
N ASP A 380 -0.59 15.89 2.30
CA ASP A 380 -0.40 17.12 1.56
C ASP A 380 -0.55 16.97 0.03
N LEU A 381 -0.43 15.76 -0.53
CA LEU A 381 -0.58 15.56 -1.97
C LEU A 381 -2.03 15.38 -2.42
N VAL A 382 -2.94 15.07 -1.51
CA VAL A 382 -4.36 14.89 -1.83
C VAL A 382 -5.14 16.17 -1.55
N GLY A 383 -5.87 16.66 -2.55
CA GLY A 383 -6.68 17.87 -2.40
C GLY A 383 -7.88 17.71 -1.45
N SER A 384 -8.34 16.48 -1.23
CA SER A 384 -9.48 16.15 -0.37
C SER A 384 -9.13 15.04 0.62
N PRO A 385 -9.35 15.25 1.94
CA PRO A 385 -9.12 14.20 2.94
C PRO A 385 -9.93 12.93 2.67
N ARG A 386 -11.06 13.03 1.95
CA ARG A 386 -11.93 11.89 1.62
C ARG A 386 -11.27 10.83 0.75
N GLY A 387 -10.23 11.20 -0.02
CA GLY A 387 -9.53 10.28 -0.90
C GLY A 387 -8.44 9.46 -0.21
N ILE A 388 -8.45 9.33 1.12
CA ILE A 388 -7.37 8.65 1.86
C ILE A 388 -7.85 7.28 2.36
N HIS A 389 -7.12 6.24 1.97
CA HIS A 389 -7.43 4.85 2.35
C HIS A 389 -6.18 4.12 2.83
N PHE A 390 -6.14 3.72 4.10
CA PHE A 390 -4.97 3.08 4.70
C PHE A 390 -5.29 1.66 5.16
N GLY A 391 -4.43 0.71 4.80
CA GLY A 391 -4.39 -0.62 5.38
C GLY A 391 -3.42 -0.65 6.56
N ILE A 392 -3.89 -1.14 7.71
CA ILE A 392 -3.10 -1.22 8.95
C ILE A 392 -3.07 -2.67 9.43
N ALA A 393 -1.88 -3.24 9.59
CA ALA A 393 -1.66 -4.45 10.36
C ALA A 393 -1.23 -4.10 11.79
N PRO A 394 -2.14 -4.17 12.80
CA PRO A 394 -1.72 -3.96 14.17
C PRO A 394 -0.76 -5.08 14.59
N PRO A 395 0.23 -4.79 15.45
CA PRO A 395 1.09 -5.83 16.01
C PRO A 395 0.23 -6.88 16.74
N ALA A 396 0.64 -8.15 16.68
CA ALA A 396 -0.13 -9.29 17.21
C ALA A 396 -0.55 -9.13 18.69
N SER A 397 0.18 -8.31 19.45
CA SER A 397 -0.04 -7.99 20.86
C SER A 397 -1.01 -6.84 21.14
N CYS A 398 -1.53 -6.14 20.12
CA CYS A 398 -2.55 -5.10 20.32
C CYS A 398 -3.94 -5.76 20.37
N PRO A 399 -4.62 -5.81 21.54
CA PRO A 399 -6.02 -6.20 21.57
C PRO A 399 -6.81 -5.18 20.74
N LEU A 400 -7.67 -5.69 19.84
CA LEU A 400 -8.68 -4.86 19.18
C LEU A 400 -9.42 -4.04 20.25
N PRO A 401 -9.68 -2.75 20.03
CA PRO A 401 -10.36 -1.92 21.02
C PRO A 401 -11.70 -2.59 21.42
N PRO A 402 -12.03 -2.61 22.73
CA PRO A 402 -13.19 -3.35 23.25
C PRO A 402 -14.55 -2.90 22.68
N ALA A 403 -14.60 -1.79 21.94
CA ALA A 403 -15.79 -1.30 21.24
C ALA A 403 -16.30 -2.22 20.10
N LEU A 404 -15.56 -3.27 19.73
CA LEU A 404 -15.99 -4.28 18.74
C LEU A 404 -16.36 -5.64 19.36
N ARG A 405 -16.41 -5.77 20.70
CA ARG A 405 -16.80 -7.02 21.38
C ARG A 405 -18.29 -7.14 21.69
N SER A 406 -19.09 -6.10 21.50
CA SER A 406 -20.54 -6.17 21.69
C SER A 406 -21.23 -6.41 20.36
N HIS A 407 -21.30 -7.68 19.94
CA HIS A 407 -22.42 -8.31 19.20
C HIS A 407 -22.01 -9.75 18.81
N GLN A 408 -21.61 -10.54 19.80
CA GLN A 408 -21.74 -11.99 19.76
C GLN A 408 -22.40 -12.41 21.07
N LYS A 409 -23.73 -12.38 21.05
CA LYS A 409 -24.61 -13.23 21.87
C LYS A 409 -25.86 -13.49 21.06
#